data_AF-A0A971PB31-F1
#
_entry.id   AF-A0A971PB31-F1
#
_cell.length_a   1.000
_cell.length_b   1.000
_cell.length_c   1.000
_cell.angle_alpha   90.00
_cell.angle_beta   90.00
_cell.angle_gamma   90.00
#
_symmetry.space_group_name_H-M   'P 1'
#
loop_
_entity.id
_entity.type
_entity.pdbx_description
1 polymer ?
#
loop_
_entity_poly.entity_id
_entity_poly.type
_entity_poly.pdbx_seq_one_letter_code
_entity_poly.pdbx_strand_id
1 'polypeptide(L)' 'MMKIYHICECCQQIFDNTEVDGPEGAIGLQGICDDCANELGLYDNHTTSTQHFYN' A
#
# COMPACT_ATOMS: atom_id res chain seq x y z
N MET A 1 -9.07 4.94 16.82
CA MET A 1 -7.80 4.88 16.07
C MET A 1 -7.98 3.89 14.94
N MET A 2 -7.66 4.30 13.73
CA MET A 2 -7.80 3.48 12.54
C MET A 2 -6.43 3.05 12.03
N LYS A 3 -6.30 1.79 11.62
CA LYS A 3 -5.04 1.23 11.09
C LYS A 3 -5.17 0.92 9.61
N ILE A 4 -4.21 1.38 8.82
CA ILE A 4 -4.09 1.09 7.41
C ILE A 4 -2.88 0.17 7.24
N TYR A 5 -3.08 -1.00 6.65
CA TYR A 5 -2.02 -1.96 6.35
C TYR A 5 -1.81 -2.03 4.85
N HIS A 6 -0.58 -1.78 4.40
CA HIS A 6 -0.20 -1.95 3.00
C HIS A 6 0.34 -3.36 2.81
N ILE A 7 -0.36 -4.14 1.98
CA ILE A 7 -0.13 -5.57 1.74
C ILE A 7 0.41 -5.73 0.33
N CYS A 8 1.55 -6.39 0.19
CA CYS A 8 2.15 -6.67 -1.10
C CYS A 8 1.31 -7.71 -1.84
N GLU A 9 0.92 -7.43 -3.08
CA GLU A 9 0.16 -8.37 -3.91
C GLU A 9 1.01 -9.56 -4.37
N CYS A 10 2.32 -9.40 -4.47
CA CYS A 10 3.23 -10.44 -4.94
C CYS A 10 3.56 -11.46 -3.85
N CYS A 11 3.93 -10.99 -2.66
CA CYS A 11 4.38 -11.86 -1.56
C CYS A 11 3.39 -11.96 -0.40
N GLN A 12 2.24 -11.27 -0.48
CA GLN A 12 1.18 -11.24 0.55
C GLN A 12 1.65 -10.82 1.94
N GLN A 13 2.75 -10.05 2.01
CA GLN A 13 3.31 -9.53 3.26
C GLN A 13 2.93 -8.06 3.48
N ILE A 14 2.74 -7.69 4.74
CA ILE A 14 2.55 -6.28 5.12
C ILE A 14 3.91 -5.58 5.05
N PHE A 15 4.02 -4.53 4.25
CA PHE A 15 5.27 -3.78 4.08
C PHE A 15 5.20 -2.36 4.64
N ASP A 16 4.00 -1.82 4.86
CA ASP A 16 3.81 -0.53 5.52
C ASP A 16 2.55 -0.57 6.40
N ASN A 17 2.55 0.22 7.46
CA ASN A 17 1.35 0.45 8.26
C ASN A 17 1.27 1.92 8.69
N THR A 18 0.09 2.50 8.54
CA THR A 18 -0.19 3.88 8.91
C THR A 18 -1.33 3.92 9.90
N GLU A 19 -1.11 4.57 11.04
CA GLU A 19 -2.14 4.83 12.04
C GLU A 19 -2.72 6.23 11.80
N VAL A 20 -4.05 6.32 11.66
CA VAL A 20 -4.76 7.58 11.48
C VAL A 20 -5.78 7.79 12.59
N ASP A 21 -5.93 9.06 12.99
CA ASP A 21 -6.95 9.44 13.96
C ASP A 21 -8.34 9.37 13.30
N GLY A 22 -9.22 8.55 13.87
CA GLY A 22 -10.48 8.16 13.23
C GLY A 22 -11.23 7.08 14.01
N PRO A 23 -12.46 6.73 13.57
CA PRO A 23 -13.26 5.68 14.19
C PRO A 23 -12.48 4.36 14.21
N GLU A 24 -12.71 3.54 15.23
CA GLU A 24 -11.98 2.27 15.39
C GLU A 24 -12.19 1.37 14.17
N GLY A 25 -11.10 0.92 13.55
CA GLY A 25 -11.17 0.12 12.34
C GLY A 25 -9.80 -0.25 11.76
N ALA A 26 -9.81 -1.21 10.85
CA ALA A 26 -8.63 -1.63 10.10
C ALA A 26 -8.96 -1.70 8.60
N ILE A 27 -8.08 -1.15 7.77
CA ILE A 27 -8.15 -1.22 6.30
C ILE A 27 -6.89 -1.90 5.78
N GLY A 28 -7.06 -2.83 4.84
CA GLY A 28 -5.98 -3.37 4.03
C GLY A 28 -5.96 -2.69 2.67
N LEU A 29 -4.83 -2.12 2.28
CA LEU A 29 -4.56 -1.61 0.94
C LEU A 29 -3.59 -2.54 0.22
N GLN A 30 -3.90 -2.88 -1.01
CA GLN A 30 -3.00 -3.65 -1.86
C GLN A 30 -1.99 -2.74 -2.55
N GLY A 31 -0.74 -3.20 -2.64
CA GLY A 31 0.35 -2.51 -3.32
C GLY A 31 1.50 -3.48 -3.62
N ILE A 32 2.65 -2.95 -4.00
CA ILE A 32 3.85 -3.76 -4.25
C ILE A 32 4.95 -3.25 -3.30
N CYS A 33 5.56 -4.17 -2.53
CA CYS A 33 6.67 -3.81 -1.65
C CYS A 33 7.93 -3.49 -2.45
N ASP A 34 8.87 -2.79 -1.82
CA ASP A 34 10.15 -2.37 -2.41
C ASP A 34 10.91 -3.53 -3.08
N ASP A 35 10.98 -4.67 -2.40
CA ASP A 35 11.65 -5.89 -2.84
C ASP A 35 11.04 -6.42 -4.15
N CYS A 36 9.72 -6.67 -4.16
CA CYS A 36 9.02 -7.13 -5.36
C CYS A 36 9.00 -6.06 -6.45
N ALA A 37 8.94 -4.77 -6.11
CA ALA A 37 9.01 -3.69 -7.09
C ALA A 37 10.38 -3.64 -7.77
N ASN A 38 11.46 -3.86 -7.02
CA ASN A 38 12.81 -3.95 -7.55
C ASN A 38 13.01 -5.20 -8.41
N GLU A 39 12.52 -6.37 -7.98
CA GLU A 39 12.57 -7.61 -8.76
C GLU A 39 11.79 -7.51 -10.08
N LEU A 40 10.65 -6.81 -10.06
CA LEU A 40 9.81 -6.60 -11.23
C LEU A 40 10.28 -5.42 -12.10
N GLY A 41 11.31 -4.67 -11.68
CA GLY A 41 11.78 -3.47 -12.38
C GLY A 41 10.79 -2.31 -12.37
N LEU A 42 9.84 -2.30 -11.42
CA LEU A 42 8.84 -1.26 -11.25
C LEU A 42 9.40 0.00 -10.55
N TYR A 43 10.58 -0.11 -9.95
CA TYR A 43 11.25 0.99 -9.23
C TYR A 43 11.64 2.18 -10.13
N ASP A 44 11.70 1.99 -11.45
CA ASP A 44 12.03 3.07 -12.41
C ASP A 44 10.88 4.07 -12.61
N ASN A 45 9.66 3.73 -12.18
CA ASN A 45 8.54 4.67 -12.17
C ASN A 45 7.97 4.77 -10.77
N HIS A 46 8.41 5.80 -10.05
CA HIS A 46 7.62 6.48 -9.02
C HIS A 46 6.33 7.04 -9.64
N THR A 47 5.44 6.16 -10.09
CA THR A 47 4.06 6.47 -10.38
C THR A 47 3.28 5.74 -9.32
N THR A 48 3.27 6.33 -8.14
CA THR A 48 2.16 6.26 -7.21
C THR A 48 0.90 6.51 -8.03
N SER A 49 0.29 5.44 -8.54
CA SER A 49 -1.02 5.48 -9.16
C SER A 49 -2.02 5.63 -8.03
N THR A 50 -1.97 6.78 -7.36
CA THR A 50 -3.06 7.25 -6.52
C THR A 50 -4.15 7.63 -7.50
N GLN A 51 -4.93 6.65 -7.94
CA GLN A 51 -6.15 6.90 -8.69
C GLN A 51 -7.13 7.50 -7.69
N HIS A 52 -7.12 8.83 -7.59
CA HIS A 52 -8.17 9.59 -6.94
C HIS A 52 -9.41 9.50 -7.83
N PHE A 53 -10.30 8.54 -7.53
CA PHE A 53 -11.63 8.54 -8.11
C PHE A 53 -12.46 9.62 -7.39
N TYR A 54 -12.72 10.75 -8.06
CA TYR A 54 -13.81 11.66 -7.70
C TYR A 54 -14.96 11.43 -8.69
N ASN A 55 -16.14 11.10 -8.18
CA ASN A 55 -17.41 11.29 -8.88
C ASN A 55 -18.46 11.82 -7.92
#